data_AF-A0A6A4INA8-F1
#
_entry.id   AF-A0A6A4INA8-F1
#
_cell.length_a   1.000
_cell.length_b   1.000
_cell.length_c   1.000
_cell.angle_alpha   90.00
_cell.angle_beta   90.00
_cell.angle_gamma   90.00
#
_symmetry.space_group_name_H-M   'P 1'
#
loop_
_entity.id
_entity.type
_entity.pdbx_description
1 polymer ?
#
loop_
_entity_poly.entity_id
_entity_poly.type
_entity_poly.pdbx_seq_one_letter_code
_entity_poly.pdbx_strand_id
1 'polypeptide(L)'
;MLLDSPSTSSLFNLFLEHSRLHSIDFKIDHVSDRSLPPSSLAARETSDRWRHADIAALSTFVEEMSQLLIDHRRSLPALVSFALHCEASLSLSVACPNLRSLTLHGTALELEYPRPSVRYLDLDLLTPEEALRVISRCPDIQFLVVMQLINHIALGQDPPLPLPQI
;
A
#
# COMPACT_ATOMS: atom_id res chain seq x y z
N MET A 1 -25.79 -21.80 9.23
CA MET A 1 -25.32 -20.91 10.31
C MET A 1 -26.19 -19.66 10.29
N LEU A 2 -26.99 -19.43 11.34
CA LEU A 2 -27.71 -18.17 11.51
C LEU A 2 -26.69 -17.10 11.94
N LEU A 3 -26.59 -16.01 11.19
CA LEU A 3 -25.82 -14.82 11.59
C LEU A 3 -26.70 -14.00 12.53
N ASP A 4 -26.68 -14.32 13.82
CA ASP A 4 -27.23 -13.43 14.84
C ASP A 4 -26.33 -12.18 14.90
N SER A 5 -26.75 -11.14 14.17
CA SER A 5 -26.04 -9.86 13.96
C SER A 5 -24.72 -9.96 13.19
N PRO A 6 -24.74 -9.90 11.84
CA PRO A 6 -23.52 -9.93 11.04
C PRO A 6 -22.65 -8.70 11.31
N SER A 7 -21.48 -8.91 11.92
CA SER A 7 -20.41 -7.90 11.92
C SER A 7 -19.74 -7.82 10.55
N THR A 8 -19.14 -6.69 10.21
CA THR A 8 -18.34 -6.49 8.98
C THR A 8 -17.28 -7.58 8.82
N SER A 9 -16.59 -7.95 9.90
CA SER A 9 -15.60 -9.03 9.92
C SER A 9 -16.20 -10.41 9.62
N SER A 10 -17.44 -10.69 10.07
CA SER A 10 -18.11 -11.96 9.78
C SER A 10 -18.53 -12.10 8.31
N LEU A 11 -18.99 -11.00 7.68
CA LEU A 11 -19.35 -10.97 6.27
C LEU A 11 -18.12 -11.10 5.37
N PHE A 12 -17.03 -10.42 5.73
CA PHE A 12 -15.78 -10.51 5.01
C PHE A 12 -15.21 -11.94 5.04
N ASN A 13 -15.22 -12.58 6.21
CA ASN A 13 -14.80 -13.98 6.35
C ASN A 13 -15.66 -14.95 5.53
N LEU A 14 -16.97 -14.73 5.49
CA LEU A 14 -17.88 -15.53 4.67
C LEU A 14 -17.58 -15.36 3.17
N PHE A 15 -17.29 -14.14 2.74
CA PHE A 15 -16.87 -13.85 1.37
C PHE A 15 -15.57 -14.57 1.00
N LEU A 16 -14.54 -14.51 1.86
CA LEU A 16 -13.27 -15.20 1.61
C LEU A 16 -13.47 -16.72 1.48
N GLU A 17 -14.32 -17.31 2.33
CA GLU A 17 -14.63 -18.73 2.29
C GLU A 17 -15.38 -19.13 1.02
N HIS A 18 -16.40 -18.36 0.61
CA HIS A 18 -17.16 -18.61 -0.61
C HIS A 18 -16.32 -18.40 -1.88
N SER A 19 -15.38 -17.47 -1.85
CA SER A 19 -14.55 -17.14 -3.01
C SER A 19 -13.31 -18.02 -3.14
N ARG A 20 -13.08 -19.02 -2.27
CA ARG A 20 -11.82 -19.78 -2.12
C ARG A 20 -11.17 -20.35 -3.40
N LEU A 21 -11.95 -20.58 -4.46
CA LEU A 21 -11.47 -21.12 -5.74
C LEU A 21 -11.28 -20.04 -6.83
N HIS A 22 -11.52 -18.79 -6.49
CA HIS A 22 -11.52 -17.66 -7.40
C HIS A 22 -10.45 -16.65 -6.98
N SER A 23 -9.90 -15.97 -7.97
CA SER A 23 -9.12 -14.77 -7.72
C SER A 23 -10.01 -13.67 -7.13
N ILE A 24 -9.40 -12.86 -6.28
CA ILE A 24 -10.11 -11.83 -5.53
C ILE A 24 -9.59 -10.46 -5.97
N ASP A 25 -10.56 -9.60 -6.28
CA ASP A 25 -10.37 -8.16 -6.40
C ASP A 25 -11.06 -7.53 -5.21
N PHE A 26 -10.37 -6.65 -4.48
CA PHE A 26 -10.97 -5.99 -3.33
C PHE A 26 -10.47 -4.56 -3.17
N LYS A 27 -11.36 -3.75 -2.60
CA LYS A 27 -11.11 -2.36 -2.22
C LYS A 27 -11.44 -2.19 -0.74
N ILE A 28 -10.50 -1.67 0.02
CA ILE A 28 -10.68 -1.31 1.42
C ILE A 28 -10.69 0.21 1.48
N ASP A 29 -11.88 0.79 1.65
CA ASP A 29 -12.04 2.23 1.77
C ASP A 29 -12.04 2.65 3.24
N HIS A 30 -11.14 3.59 3.56
CA HIS A 30 -11.09 4.40 4.78
C HIS A 30 -11.52 3.67 6.06
N VAL A 31 -10.64 2.79 6.57
CA VAL A 31 -10.83 2.15 7.88
C VAL A 31 -10.65 3.19 8.99
N SER A 32 -11.71 3.91 9.32
CA SER A 32 -11.76 4.89 10.42
C SER A 32 -11.85 4.25 11.79
N ASP A 33 -12.13 2.95 11.86
CA ASP A 33 -12.38 2.24 13.10
C ASP A 33 -11.57 0.93 13.16
N ARG A 34 -10.98 0.64 14.33
CA ARG A 34 -10.08 -0.52 14.58
C ARG A 34 -10.76 -1.90 14.47
N SER A 35 -11.95 -1.97 13.86
CA SER A 35 -12.87 -3.11 13.93
C SER A 35 -12.59 -4.21 12.90
N LEU A 36 -11.78 -3.93 11.88
CA LEU A 36 -11.23 -4.95 10.97
C LEU A 36 -9.85 -5.35 11.50
N PRO A 37 -9.71 -6.45 12.26
CA PRO A 37 -8.39 -6.98 12.58
C PRO A 37 -7.78 -7.53 11.28
N PRO A 38 -6.71 -6.92 10.74
CA PRO A 38 -6.02 -7.44 9.55
C PRO A 38 -5.48 -8.86 9.79
N SER A 39 -5.34 -9.26 11.06
CA SER A 39 -5.05 -10.62 11.51
C SER A 39 -6.05 -11.67 10.98
N SER A 40 -7.34 -11.33 10.81
CA SER A 40 -8.33 -12.27 10.24
C SER A 40 -8.14 -12.45 8.74
N LEU A 41 -7.75 -11.38 8.05
CA LEU A 41 -7.50 -11.37 6.61
C LEU A 41 -6.27 -12.23 6.30
N ALA A 42 -5.17 -12.06 7.03
CA ALA A 42 -3.96 -12.86 6.82
C ALA A 42 -4.00 -14.29 7.38
N ALA A 43 -4.80 -14.56 8.42
CA ALA A 43 -4.92 -15.90 8.97
C ALA A 43 -5.68 -16.87 8.05
N ARG A 44 -6.59 -16.35 7.22
CA ARG A 44 -7.45 -17.16 6.34
C ARG A 44 -7.11 -17.07 4.86
N GLU A 45 -6.45 -15.99 4.45
CA GLU A 45 -6.20 -15.74 3.04
C GLU A 45 -4.74 -16.02 2.68
N THR A 46 -4.53 -16.87 1.68
CA THR A 46 -3.22 -16.96 1.05
C THR A 46 -3.10 -15.82 0.04
N SER A 47 -1.96 -15.15 0.06
CA SER A 47 -1.57 -14.06 -0.86
C SER A 47 -1.68 -14.44 -2.34
N ASP A 48 -1.83 -15.73 -2.66
CA ASP A 48 -1.81 -16.26 -4.02
C ASP A 48 -3.08 -15.98 -4.83
N ARG A 49 -4.11 -15.40 -4.22
CA ARG A 49 -5.40 -15.15 -4.90
C ARG A 49 -5.68 -13.70 -5.20
N TRP A 50 -4.89 -12.78 -4.65
CA TRP A 50 -5.11 -11.36 -4.81
C TRP A 50 -4.70 -10.96 -6.22
N ARG A 51 -5.63 -10.41 -7.00
CA ARG A 51 -5.34 -9.92 -8.35
C ARG A 51 -5.31 -8.40 -8.40
N HIS A 52 -6.34 -7.74 -7.89
CA HIS A 52 -6.41 -6.29 -7.79
C HIS A 52 -6.70 -5.91 -6.34
N ALA A 53 -5.77 -5.21 -5.70
CA ALA A 53 -5.93 -4.75 -4.33
C ALA A 53 -5.80 -3.23 -4.28
N ASP A 54 -6.81 -2.56 -3.74
CA ASP A 54 -6.87 -1.12 -3.50
C ASP A 54 -7.13 -0.89 -2.01
N ILE A 55 -6.19 -0.24 -1.34
CA ILE A 55 -6.21 -0.09 0.12
C ILE A 55 -6.04 1.38 0.47
N ALA A 56 -7.10 1.97 1.00
CA ALA A 56 -7.11 3.27 1.66
C ALA A 56 -7.31 3.07 3.17
N ALA A 57 -6.25 3.20 3.94
CA ALA A 57 -6.28 2.89 5.37
C ALA A 57 -5.31 3.76 6.18
N LEU A 58 -5.50 3.74 7.51
CA LEU A 58 -4.58 4.36 8.45
C LEU A 58 -3.20 3.66 8.42
N SER A 59 -2.15 4.41 8.73
CA SER A 59 -0.77 3.93 8.77
C SER A 59 -0.60 2.63 9.55
N THR A 60 -1.23 2.52 10.73
CA THR A 60 -1.16 1.31 11.57
C THR A 60 -1.75 0.08 10.89
N PHE A 61 -2.85 0.23 10.14
CA PHE A 61 -3.45 -0.88 9.41
C PHE A 61 -2.55 -1.30 8.24
N VAL A 62 -1.94 -0.33 7.55
CA VAL A 62 -1.01 -0.60 6.46
C VAL A 62 0.27 -1.26 6.96
N GLU A 63 0.81 -0.85 8.11
CA GLU A 63 1.94 -1.49 8.76
C GLU A 63 1.60 -2.93 9.15
N GLU A 64 0.46 -3.17 9.79
CA GLU A 64 0.01 -4.53 10.13
C GLU A 64 -0.18 -5.39 8.87
N MET A 65 -0.84 -4.87 7.84
CA MET A 65 -0.98 -5.54 6.53
C MET A 65 0.37 -5.81 5.89
N SER A 66 1.32 -4.90 6.03
CA SER A 66 2.64 -5.04 5.43
C SER A 66 3.48 -6.04 6.19
N GLN A 67 3.44 -6.03 7.53
CA GLN A 67 3.98 -7.12 8.34
C GLN A 67 3.38 -8.45 7.93
N LEU A 68 2.08 -8.54 7.68
CA LEU A 68 1.44 -9.77 7.22
C LEU A 68 1.91 -10.20 5.82
N LEU A 69 2.16 -9.24 4.92
CA LEU A 69 2.72 -9.48 3.61
C LEU A 69 4.24 -9.83 3.68
N ILE A 70 4.98 -9.29 4.65
CA ILE A 70 6.45 -9.40 4.82
C ILE A 70 6.85 -10.64 5.66
N ASP A 71 6.18 -10.90 6.78
CA ASP A 71 6.45 -12.01 7.73
C ASP A 71 6.25 -13.37 7.07
N HIS A 72 5.50 -13.39 5.99
CA HIS A 72 5.43 -14.52 5.12
C HIS A 72 6.38 -14.24 3.96
N ARG A 73 7.44 -15.05 3.80
CA ARG A 73 8.27 -15.13 2.57
C ARG A 73 7.45 -15.57 1.34
N ARG A 74 6.24 -15.10 1.21
CA ARG A 74 5.25 -15.44 0.21
C ARG A 74 5.38 -14.41 -0.88
N SER A 75 5.57 -14.87 -2.10
CA SER A 75 5.28 -14.04 -3.25
C SER A 75 3.77 -13.71 -3.26
N LEU A 76 3.42 -12.62 -3.93
CA LEU A 76 2.07 -12.32 -4.37
C LEU A 76 2.01 -12.65 -5.88
N PRO A 77 2.00 -13.94 -6.27
CA PRO A 77 2.17 -14.33 -7.67
C PRO A 77 0.97 -13.93 -8.52
N ALA A 78 -0.23 -13.84 -7.95
CA ALA A 78 -1.42 -13.45 -8.70
C ALA A 78 -1.63 -11.93 -8.78
N LEU A 79 -0.89 -11.13 -8.00
CA LEU A 79 -1.14 -9.70 -7.90
C LEU A 79 -0.75 -8.98 -9.19
N VAL A 80 -1.74 -8.37 -9.83
CA VAL A 80 -1.62 -7.64 -11.08
C VAL A 80 -1.65 -6.13 -10.84
N SER A 81 -2.48 -5.66 -9.90
CA SER A 81 -2.62 -4.24 -9.58
C SER A 81 -2.60 -4.03 -8.08
N PHE A 82 -1.86 -3.02 -7.65
CA PHE A 82 -1.80 -2.62 -6.25
C PHE A 82 -1.95 -1.10 -6.15
N ALA A 83 -2.94 -0.65 -5.38
CA ALA A 83 -3.15 0.75 -5.05
C ALA A 83 -3.08 0.93 -3.54
N LEU A 84 -2.30 1.92 -3.10
CA LEU A 84 -2.09 2.22 -1.71
C LEU A 84 -2.28 3.71 -1.45
N HIS A 85 -3.21 4.03 -0.55
CA HIS A 85 -3.58 5.38 -0.17
C HIS A 85 -3.38 5.50 1.35
N CYS A 86 -2.22 5.99 1.74
CA CYS A 86 -1.82 6.08 3.14
C CYS A 86 -0.71 7.12 3.33
N GLU A 87 -0.84 7.96 4.35
CA GLU A 87 0.21 8.92 4.76
C GLU A 87 1.26 8.23 5.63
N ALA A 88 1.98 7.25 5.08
CA ALA A 88 3.03 6.52 5.79
C ALA A 88 4.17 6.11 4.87
N SER A 89 5.33 5.83 5.47
CA SER A 89 6.43 5.16 4.78
C SER A 89 6.27 3.65 4.89
N LEU A 90 6.44 2.96 3.77
CA LEU A 90 6.31 1.52 3.71
C LEU A 90 7.48 0.89 2.95
N SER A 91 7.96 -0.26 3.41
CA SER A 91 8.87 -1.11 2.65
C SER A 91 8.16 -2.36 2.13
N LEU A 92 8.30 -2.65 0.84
CA LEU A 92 7.77 -3.89 0.23
C LEU A 92 8.92 -4.79 -0.23
N SER A 93 9.25 -5.75 0.64
CA SER A 93 10.20 -6.85 0.37
C SER A 93 9.57 -8.01 -0.42
N VAL A 94 8.26 -8.00 -0.62
CA VAL A 94 7.51 -9.12 -1.20
C VAL A 94 7.75 -9.27 -2.70
N ALA A 95 7.93 -10.50 -3.21
CA ALA A 95 8.00 -10.73 -4.65
C ALA A 95 6.60 -10.67 -5.29
N CYS A 96 6.35 -9.69 -6.17
CA CYS A 96 5.10 -9.55 -6.93
C CYS A 96 5.40 -9.70 -8.44
N PRO A 97 5.69 -10.93 -8.93
CA PRO A 97 6.23 -11.12 -10.28
C PRO A 97 5.29 -10.66 -11.39
N ASN A 98 3.98 -10.71 -11.14
CA ASN A 98 2.97 -10.34 -12.13
C ASN A 98 2.40 -8.93 -11.93
N LEU A 99 2.97 -8.12 -11.03
CA LEU A 99 2.50 -6.76 -10.78
C LEU A 99 2.72 -5.88 -12.00
N ARG A 100 1.64 -5.37 -12.59
CA ARG A 100 1.66 -4.52 -13.79
C ARG A 100 1.30 -3.08 -13.51
N SER A 101 0.50 -2.85 -12.48
CA SER A 101 -0.01 -1.53 -12.11
C SER A 101 0.29 -1.25 -10.65
N LEU A 102 0.87 -0.08 -10.39
CA LEU A 102 1.17 0.41 -9.04
C LEU A 102 0.64 1.84 -8.91
N THR A 103 -0.22 2.07 -7.92
CA THR A 103 -0.76 3.39 -7.58
C THR A 103 -0.38 3.72 -6.15
N LEU A 104 0.23 4.88 -5.93
CA LEU A 104 0.67 5.36 -4.62
C LEU A 104 0.14 6.78 -4.40
N HIS A 105 -0.57 6.97 -3.30
CA HIS A 105 -1.13 8.27 -2.93
C HIS A 105 -0.74 8.62 -1.49
N GLY A 106 0.18 9.57 -1.34
CA GLY A 106 0.73 10.00 -0.05
C GLY A 106 1.65 8.96 0.62
N THR A 107 1.92 7.83 -0.06
CA THR A 107 2.65 6.70 0.51
C THR A 107 4.08 6.61 -0.01
N ALA A 108 5.04 6.84 0.88
CA ALA A 108 6.45 6.69 0.57
C ALA A 108 6.82 5.20 0.51
N LEU A 109 6.77 4.61 -0.67
CA LEU A 109 7.03 3.18 -0.86
C LEU A 109 8.49 2.91 -1.23
N GLU A 110 9.17 2.12 -0.41
CA GLU A 110 10.49 1.59 -0.69
C GLU A 110 10.40 0.16 -1.28
N LEU A 111 10.86 0.03 -2.52
CA LEU A 111 10.94 -1.25 -3.23
C LEU A 111 12.36 -1.82 -3.10
N GLU A 112 12.50 -2.93 -2.38
CA GLU A 112 13.80 -3.59 -2.17
C GLU A 112 14.38 -4.11 -3.50
N TYR A 113 13.52 -4.72 -4.33
CA TYR A 113 13.89 -5.35 -5.60
C TYR A 113 13.29 -4.60 -6.80
N PRO A 114 13.98 -4.58 -7.96
CA PRO A 114 13.41 -4.08 -9.22
C PRO A 114 12.12 -4.82 -9.62
N ARG A 115 11.20 -4.10 -10.25
CA ARG A 115 9.87 -4.53 -10.70
C ARG A 115 9.72 -4.32 -12.21
N PRO A 116 10.35 -5.16 -13.05
CA PRO A 116 10.28 -5.03 -14.51
C PRO A 116 8.88 -5.33 -15.09
N SER A 117 8.01 -5.95 -14.30
CA SER A 117 6.62 -6.23 -14.70
C SER A 117 5.72 -5.00 -14.66
N VAL A 118 6.07 -3.97 -13.88
CA VAL A 118 5.26 -2.76 -13.71
C VAL A 118 5.33 -1.90 -14.98
N ARG A 119 4.17 -1.73 -15.62
CA ARG A 119 3.99 -0.95 -16.85
C ARG A 119 3.22 0.35 -16.62
N TYR A 120 2.37 0.38 -15.59
CA TYR A 120 1.59 1.55 -15.21
C TYR A 120 1.99 1.97 -13.79
N LEU A 121 2.40 3.23 -13.64
CA LEU A 121 2.76 3.83 -12.37
C LEU A 121 2.00 5.14 -12.18
N ASP A 122 1.28 5.25 -11.08
CA ASP A 122 0.52 6.45 -10.71
C ASP A 122 0.96 6.92 -9.33
N LEU A 123 1.47 8.15 -9.28
CA LEU A 123 2.10 8.74 -8.11
C LEU A 123 1.39 10.05 -7.77
N ASP A 124 0.89 10.14 -6.55
CA ASP A 124 0.25 11.33 -6.04
C ASP A 124 0.70 11.63 -4.60
N LEU A 125 0.77 12.91 -4.26
CA LEU A 125 1.19 13.43 -2.95
C LEU A 125 2.54 12.86 -2.47
N LEU A 126 3.51 12.67 -3.36
CA LEU A 126 4.86 12.20 -3.01
C LEU A 126 5.89 13.32 -3.13
N THR A 127 6.98 13.22 -2.38
CA THR A 127 8.15 14.08 -2.61
C THR A 127 8.87 13.66 -3.91
N PRO A 128 9.60 14.58 -4.57
CA PRO A 128 10.41 14.24 -5.74
C PRO A 128 11.38 13.08 -5.46
N GLU A 129 11.97 13.03 -4.27
CA GLU A 129 12.89 11.97 -3.86
C GLU A 129 12.20 10.62 -3.73
N GLU A 130 11.00 10.57 -3.15
CA GLU A 130 10.20 9.34 -3.03
C GLU A 130 9.74 8.84 -4.40
N ALA A 131 9.22 9.73 -5.23
CA ALA A 131 8.80 9.40 -6.59
C ALA A 131 9.98 8.84 -7.41
N LEU A 132 11.16 9.46 -7.32
CA LEU A 132 12.36 9.01 -8.00
C LEU A 132 12.79 7.61 -7.56
N ARG A 133 12.73 7.31 -6.25
CA ARG A 133 13.05 5.98 -5.72
C ARG A 133 12.15 4.91 -6.33
N VAL A 134 10.84 5.15 -6.38
CA VAL A 134 9.89 4.18 -6.96
C VAL A 134 10.13 4.01 -8.45
N ILE A 135 10.26 5.10 -9.21
CA ILE A 135 10.51 5.08 -10.66
C ILE A 135 11.80 4.30 -10.98
N SER A 136 12.87 4.52 -10.21
CA SER A 136 14.16 3.84 -10.43
C SER A 136 14.08 2.32 -10.28
N ARG A 137 13.07 1.81 -9.56
CA ARG A 137 12.84 0.39 -9.35
C ARG A 137 11.89 -0.22 -10.35
N CYS A 138 11.31 0.54 -11.27
CA CYS A 138 10.37 0.09 -12.28
C CYS A 138 10.93 0.40 -13.68
N PRO A 139 11.90 -0.38 -14.20
CA PRO A 139 12.66 -0.03 -15.41
C PRO A 139 11.84 -0.05 -16.70
N ASP A 140 10.64 -0.61 -16.67
CA ASP A 140 9.84 -1.03 -17.82
C ASP A 140 8.52 -0.24 -17.94
N ILE A 141 8.42 0.90 -17.23
CA ILE A 141 7.23 1.76 -17.21
C ILE A 141 6.89 2.24 -18.63
N GLN A 142 5.62 2.11 -18.99
CA GLN A 142 5.05 2.63 -20.23
C GLN A 142 4.13 3.83 -19.98
N PHE A 143 3.47 3.85 -18.82
CA PHE A 143 2.57 4.92 -18.40
C PHE A 143 2.98 5.41 -17.02
N LEU A 144 3.30 6.69 -16.94
CA LEU A 144 3.62 7.38 -15.69
C LEU A 144 2.64 8.54 -15.51
N VAL A 145 1.88 8.50 -14.42
CA VAL A 145 1.02 9.59 -13.98
C VAL A 145 1.65 10.17 -12.72
N VAL A 146 1.86 11.49 -12.72
CA VAL A 146 2.34 12.24 -11.56
C VAL A 146 1.38 13.41 -11.37
N MET A 147 0.58 13.35 -10.31
CA MET A 147 -0.48 14.33 -10.04
C MET A 147 0.06 15.51 -9.23
N GLN A 148 0.44 15.28 -7.97
CA GLN A 148 0.99 16.31 -7.10
C GLN A 148 2.30 15.84 -6.47
N LEU A 149 3.37 16.60 -6.68
CA LEU A 149 4.61 16.43 -5.94
C LEU A 149 4.69 17.46 -4.81
N ILE A 150 4.97 16.98 -3.59
CA ILE A 150 5.09 17.82 -2.40
C ILE A 150 6.57 18.16 -2.24
N ASN A 151 6.92 19.45 -2.27
CA ASN A 151 8.26 19.85 -1.86
C ASN A 151 8.34 19.69 -0.34
N HIS A 152 9.40 19.06 0.17
CA HIS A 152 9.80 19.26 1.55
C HIS A 152 10.11 20.74 1.73
N ILE A 153 9.11 21.53 2.10
CA ILE A 153 9.36 22.81 2.72
C ILE A 153 9.97 22.43 4.06
N ALA A 154 11.30 22.47 4.13
CA ALA A 154 11.98 22.64 5.40
C ALA A 154 11.28 23.80 6.08
N LEU A 155 10.51 23.52 7.14
CA LEU A 155 10.07 24.53 8.07
C LEU A 155 11.32 25.30 8.46
N GLY A 156 11.45 26.52 7.92
CA GLY A 156 12.55 27.41 8.19
C GLY A 156 12.62 27.66 9.69
N GLN A 157 13.50 26.93 10.37
CA GLN A 157 14.14 27.45 11.56
C GLN A 157 15.30 28.32 11.06
N ASP A 158 14.98 29.56 10.70
CA ASP A 158 15.99 30.61 10.82
C ASP A 158 16.32 30.73 12.31
N PRO A 159 17.57 30.50 12.76
CA PRO A 159 17.95 30.85 14.11
C PRO A 159 17.80 32.38 14.27
N PRO A 160 17.27 32.89 15.39
CA PRO A 160 17.17 34.32 15.61
C PRO A 160 18.56 34.96 15.53
N LEU A 161 18.69 35.97 14.66
CA LEU A 161 19.90 36.79 14.57
C LEU A 161 20.26 37.34 15.97
N PRO A 162 21.51 37.23 16.41
CA PRO A 162 21.91 37.82 17.69
C PRO A 162 21.76 39.34 17.61
N LEU A 163 21.07 39.90 18.61
CA LEU A 163 20.93 41.35 18.77
C LEU A 163 22.32 42.01 18.90
N PRO A 164 22.54 43.19 18.31
CA PRO A 164 23.77 43.93 18.50
C PRO A 164 23.90 44.30 19.99
N GLN A 165 25.02 43.91 20.59
CA GLN A 165 25.40 44.40 21.92
C GLN A 165 25.73 45.89 21.79
N ILE A 166 24.96 46.73 22.49
CA ILE A 166 25.22 48.16 22.71
C ILE A 166 25.90 48.31 24.06
#